data_AF-V9HQV5-F1
#
_entry.id   AF-V9HQV5-F1
#
_cell.length_a   1.000
_cell.length_b   1.000
_cell.length_c   1.000
_cell.angle_alpha   90.00
_cell.angle_beta   90.00
_cell.angle_gamma   90.00
#
_symmetry.space_group_name_H-M   'P 1'
#
loop_
_entity.id
_entity.type
_entity.pdbx_description
1 polymer ?
#
loop_
_entity_poly.entity_id
_entity_poly.type
_entity_poly.pdbx_seq_one_letter_code
_entity_poly.pdbx_strand_id
1 'polypeptide(L)'
;MKKIDISEIKNNFHKFAELNFRNSENFEYYILDKEYISKLEPFFDAVQKDILNKEIFFRNTLQENLDILERGGFFVAAFSNMELAGVISVDMAHGEKSLPTFMHLSPTDILKSVIIDTVCTLPKYRGNSLQEKLMCICEYICLQKGHKYAFMSISPNNYYSVNNAFKQEYTIFAIEELYGDNQKAGLTRYILSLPLGKRLAKVKEQYSVINSNIDMQKEVIDLGFLGMKAINFTSVDKFFVSYSKAFYD
;
A
#
# COMPACT_ATOMS: atom_id res chain seq x y z
N MET A 1 -12.93 19.05 -4.56
CA MET A 1 -12.74 17.77 -3.84
C MET A 1 -14.10 17.23 -3.43
N LYS A 2 -14.25 15.91 -3.24
CA LYS A 2 -15.51 15.29 -2.76
C LYS A 2 -15.30 14.69 -1.37
N LYS A 3 -16.08 15.14 -0.38
CA LYS A 3 -16.04 14.59 0.99
C LYS A 3 -16.52 13.14 0.99
N ILE A 4 -15.85 12.29 1.77
CA ILE A 4 -16.18 10.89 1.97
C ILE A 4 -17.01 10.76 3.26
N ASP A 5 -18.14 10.06 3.18
CA ASP A 5 -18.92 9.69 4.36
C ASP A 5 -18.29 8.48 5.05
N ILE A 6 -17.51 8.74 6.11
CA ILE A 6 -16.86 7.70 6.89
C ILE A 6 -17.86 6.84 7.66
N SER A 7 -19.05 7.37 7.99
CA SER A 7 -20.07 6.61 8.71
C SER A 7 -20.60 5.48 7.83
N GLU A 8 -20.79 5.75 6.53
CA GLU A 8 -21.17 4.74 5.55
C GLU A 8 -20.13 3.61 5.47
N ILE A 9 -18.84 3.96 5.34
CA ILE A 9 -17.77 2.96 5.25
C ILE A 9 -17.69 2.13 6.54
N LYS A 10 -17.78 2.78 7.70
CA LYS A 10 -17.74 2.10 9.00
C LYS A 10 -18.87 1.07 9.16
N ASN A 11 -20.05 1.36 8.62
CA ASN A 11 -21.20 0.46 8.69
C ASN A 11 -21.14 -0.68 7.66
N ASN A 12 -20.49 -0.45 6.52
CA ASN A 12 -20.53 -1.37 5.38
C ASN A 12 -19.20 -2.11 5.12
N PHE A 13 -18.13 -1.78 5.83
CA PHE A 13 -16.81 -2.37 5.60
C PHE A 13 -16.12 -2.84 6.88
N HIS A 14 -16.12 -4.15 7.06
CA HIS A 14 -15.60 -4.86 8.23
C HIS A 14 -14.18 -4.44 8.67
N LYS A 15 -13.20 -4.33 7.76
CA LYS A 15 -11.83 -3.86 8.12
C LYS A 15 -11.83 -2.48 8.77
N PHE A 16 -12.66 -1.56 8.28
CA PHE A 16 -12.71 -0.21 8.80
C PHE A 16 -13.36 -0.16 10.19
N ALA A 17 -14.35 -1.02 10.44
CA ALA A 17 -15.00 -1.15 11.75
C ALA A 17 -14.04 -1.64 12.85
N GLU A 18 -13.00 -2.42 12.48
CA GLU A 18 -11.99 -2.95 13.39
C GLU A 18 -10.87 -1.93 13.73
N LEU A 19 -10.79 -0.80 13.01
CA LEU A 19 -9.77 0.21 13.26
C LEU A 19 -10.03 0.95 14.57
N ASN A 20 -9.00 1.05 15.41
CA ASN A 20 -9.04 1.88 16.60
C ASN A 20 -8.92 3.36 16.24
N PHE A 21 -10.02 4.10 16.35
CA PHE A 21 -10.02 5.56 16.30
C PHE A 21 -9.73 6.09 17.70
N ARG A 22 -8.69 6.92 17.87
CA ARG A 22 -8.58 7.68 19.12
C ARG A 22 -9.71 8.71 19.13
N ASN A 23 -10.53 8.70 20.18
CA ASN A 23 -11.76 9.51 20.27
C ASN A 23 -11.54 11.05 20.13
N SER A 24 -10.29 11.53 20.21
CA SER A 24 -9.94 12.95 20.03
C SER A 24 -9.50 13.33 18.62
N GLU A 25 -9.45 12.39 17.68
CA GLU A 25 -8.95 12.62 16.31
C GLU A 25 -10.09 12.98 15.35
N ASN A 26 -10.21 14.27 15.01
CA ASN A 26 -11.14 14.74 13.98
C ASN A 26 -10.44 14.82 12.62
N PHE A 27 -10.39 13.69 11.90
CA PHE A 27 -9.95 13.67 10.50
C PHE A 27 -11.15 13.69 9.55
N GLU A 28 -11.05 14.51 8.51
CA GLU A 28 -11.96 14.49 7.39
C GLU A 28 -11.29 13.88 6.17
N TYR A 29 -12.04 13.14 5.36
CA TYR A 29 -11.50 12.41 4.22
C TYR A 29 -12.14 12.88 2.92
N TYR A 30 -11.33 13.02 1.88
CA TYR A 30 -11.76 13.55 0.60
C TYR A 30 -11.17 12.75 -0.55
N ILE A 31 -11.98 12.49 -1.57
CA ILE A 31 -11.48 12.18 -2.91
C ILE A 31 -11.02 13.51 -3.53
N LEU A 32 -9.76 13.57 -3.94
CA LEU A 32 -9.17 14.77 -4.51
C LEU A 32 -9.61 14.95 -5.97
N ASP A 33 -9.67 16.21 -6.41
CA ASP A 33 -9.82 16.56 -7.82
C ASP A 33 -8.45 16.91 -8.44
N LYS A 34 -8.44 17.08 -9.76
CA LYS A 34 -7.24 17.44 -10.52
C LYS A 34 -6.58 18.72 -10.00
N GLU A 35 -7.38 19.74 -9.64
CA GLU A 35 -6.87 21.02 -9.16
C GLU A 35 -6.10 20.86 -7.84
N TYR A 36 -6.60 20.05 -6.92
CA TYR A 36 -5.93 19.80 -5.65
C TYR A 36 -4.68 18.93 -5.82
N ILE A 37 -4.73 17.93 -6.70
CA ILE A 37 -3.57 17.07 -7.00
C ILE A 37 -2.39 17.89 -7.54
N SER A 38 -2.65 18.91 -8.37
CA SER A 38 -1.62 19.85 -8.82
C SER A 38 -0.98 20.69 -7.72
N LYS A 39 -1.53 20.68 -6.49
CA LYS A 39 -1.03 21.42 -5.33
C LYS A 39 -0.36 20.51 -4.28
N LEU A 40 -0.17 19.22 -4.56
CA LEU A 40 0.40 18.26 -3.59
C LEU A 40 1.92 18.31 -3.47
N GLU A 41 2.62 18.98 -4.40
CA GLU A 41 4.09 19.05 -4.40
C GLU A 41 4.69 19.48 -3.04
N PRO A 42 4.23 20.57 -2.38
CA PRO A 42 4.75 20.96 -1.07
C PRO A 42 4.55 19.90 0.03
N PHE A 43 3.47 19.13 -0.05
CA PHE A 43 3.19 18.06 0.89
C PHE A 43 4.16 16.89 0.70
N PHE A 44 4.39 16.47 -0.55
CA PHE A 44 5.36 15.41 -0.85
C PHE A 44 6.79 15.84 -0.49
N ASP A 45 7.16 17.10 -0.71
CA ASP A 45 8.45 17.65 -0.28
C ASP A 45 8.63 17.57 1.24
N ALA A 46 7.58 17.92 2.01
CA ALA A 46 7.61 17.84 3.47
C ALA A 46 7.76 16.39 3.96
N VAL A 47 7.07 15.43 3.32
CA VAL A 47 7.24 14.01 3.62
C VAL A 47 8.66 13.54 3.29
N GLN A 48 9.16 13.87 2.10
CA GLN A 48 10.45 13.34 1.61
C GLN A 48 11.64 13.90 2.40
N LYS A 49 11.58 15.15 2.88
CA LYS A 49 12.62 15.75 3.74
C LYS A 49 12.84 14.98 5.04
N ASP A 50 11.81 14.32 5.56
CA ASP A 50 11.88 13.56 6.81
C ASP A 50 12.35 12.10 6.60
N ILE A 51 12.35 11.61 5.37
CA ILE A 51 12.79 10.26 5.03
C ILE A 51 14.32 10.24 4.90
N LEU A 52 15.00 9.68 5.90
CA LEU A 52 16.46 9.55 5.93
C LEU A 52 16.98 8.66 4.80
N ASN A 53 16.40 7.46 4.63
CA ASN A 53 16.73 6.56 3.54
C ASN A 53 15.79 6.77 2.36
N LYS A 54 16.22 7.52 1.34
CA LYS A 54 15.38 7.85 0.17
C LYS A 54 14.94 6.64 -0.64
N GLU A 55 15.62 5.50 -0.51
CA GLU A 55 15.25 4.29 -1.26
C GLU A 55 13.96 3.64 -0.75
N ILE A 56 13.54 3.93 0.49
CA ILE A 56 12.34 3.32 1.06
C ILE A 56 11.03 3.92 0.51
N PHE A 57 11.10 5.09 -0.13
CA PHE A 57 9.95 5.80 -0.68
C PHE A 57 10.29 6.45 -2.02
N PHE A 58 9.66 5.95 -3.07
CA PHE A 58 9.73 6.52 -4.41
C PHE A 58 8.46 7.32 -4.65
N ARG A 59 8.59 8.61 -4.97
CA ARG A 59 7.44 9.49 -5.25
C ARG A 59 7.27 9.68 -6.73
N ASN A 60 6.03 9.83 -7.15
CA ASN A 60 5.69 10.28 -8.49
C ASN A 60 6.01 11.77 -8.67
N THR A 61 6.28 12.12 -9.93
CA THR A 61 6.20 13.47 -10.45
C THR A 61 4.75 13.94 -10.55
N LEU A 62 4.56 15.25 -10.71
CA LEU A 62 3.23 15.80 -10.99
C LEU A 62 2.60 15.17 -12.24
N GLN A 63 3.38 14.97 -13.31
CA GLN A 63 2.85 14.39 -14.55
C GLN A 63 2.35 12.96 -14.31
N GLU A 64 3.14 12.11 -13.65
CA GLU A 64 2.73 10.74 -13.31
C GLU A 64 1.45 10.73 -12.44
N ASN A 65 1.34 11.65 -11.48
CA ASN A 65 0.13 11.81 -10.66
C ASN A 65 -1.11 12.23 -11.49
N LEU A 66 -0.91 13.05 -12.52
CA LEU A 66 -1.99 13.41 -13.45
C LEU A 66 -2.35 12.23 -14.36
N ASP A 67 -1.37 11.47 -14.83
CA ASP A 67 -1.60 10.30 -15.67
C ASP A 67 -2.40 9.21 -14.92
N ILE A 68 -2.20 9.08 -13.60
CA ILE A 68 -3.04 8.22 -12.74
C ILE A 68 -4.52 8.58 -12.89
N LEU A 69 -4.86 9.87 -12.88
CA LEU A 69 -6.25 10.32 -13.05
C LEU A 69 -6.77 10.03 -14.46
N GLU A 70 -5.94 10.23 -15.48
CA GLU A 70 -6.29 9.98 -16.88
C GLU A 70 -6.59 8.51 -17.14
N ARG A 71 -5.89 7.60 -16.44
CA ARG A 71 -6.16 6.16 -16.45
C ARG A 71 -7.40 5.75 -15.65
N GLY A 72 -8.06 6.69 -14.96
CA GLY A 72 -9.23 6.41 -14.12
C GLY A 72 -8.91 6.08 -12.66
N GLY A 73 -7.65 6.22 -12.25
CA GLY A 73 -7.20 6.19 -10.87
C GLY A 73 -7.71 7.38 -10.06
N PHE A 74 -7.42 7.38 -8.76
CA PHE A 74 -7.91 8.40 -7.83
C PHE A 74 -6.99 8.59 -6.63
N PHE A 75 -7.17 9.71 -5.93
CA PHE A 75 -6.46 10.03 -4.70
C PHE A 75 -7.46 10.23 -3.57
N VAL A 76 -7.12 9.72 -2.39
CA VAL A 76 -7.84 10.00 -1.14
C VAL A 76 -6.88 10.72 -0.19
N ALA A 77 -7.38 11.77 0.45
CA ALA A 77 -6.63 12.55 1.42
C ALA A 77 -7.35 12.61 2.76
N ALA A 78 -6.56 12.63 3.84
CA ALA A 78 -7.01 12.91 5.19
C ALA A 78 -6.61 14.34 5.58
N PHE A 79 -7.53 15.06 6.22
CA PHE A 79 -7.33 16.43 6.69
C PHE A 79 -7.61 16.54 8.18
N SER A 80 -6.83 17.35 8.89
CA SER A 80 -7.07 17.74 10.28
C SER A 80 -7.08 19.25 10.36
N ASN A 81 -8.21 19.85 10.76
CA ASN A 81 -8.36 21.32 10.85
C ASN A 81 -7.91 22.05 9.57
N MET A 82 -8.39 21.60 8.39
CA MET A 82 -8.04 22.09 7.06
C MET A 82 -6.60 21.84 6.60
N GLU A 83 -5.76 21.21 7.42
CA GLU A 83 -4.41 20.83 7.03
C GLU A 83 -4.37 19.41 6.47
N LEU A 84 -3.69 19.24 5.33
CA LEU A 84 -3.49 17.93 4.71
C LEU A 84 -2.58 17.06 5.58
N ALA A 85 -3.12 15.97 6.10
CA ALA A 85 -2.43 15.09 7.03
C ALA A 85 -1.81 13.86 6.34
N GLY A 86 -2.49 13.30 5.34
CA GLY A 86 -2.05 12.11 4.63
C GLY A 86 -2.72 11.96 3.27
N VAL A 87 -2.05 11.27 2.36
CA VAL A 87 -2.53 11.01 0.99
C VAL A 87 -2.27 9.55 0.64
N ILE A 88 -3.23 8.96 -0.08
CA ILE A 88 -3.09 7.69 -0.79
C ILE A 88 -3.49 7.88 -2.26
N SER A 89 -2.76 7.29 -3.19
CA SER A 89 -3.12 7.17 -4.60
C SER A 89 -3.44 5.73 -4.96
N VAL A 90 -4.40 5.57 -5.86
CA VAL A 90 -4.77 4.29 -6.47
C VAL A 90 -4.71 4.47 -7.98
N ASP A 91 -3.83 3.72 -8.63
CA ASP A 91 -3.72 3.66 -10.09
C ASP A 91 -4.40 2.39 -10.63
N MET A 92 -4.74 2.42 -11.91
CA MET A 92 -5.20 1.25 -12.64
C MET A 92 -4.00 0.42 -13.10
N ALA A 93 -4.12 -0.91 -13.02
CA ALA A 93 -3.12 -1.79 -13.61
C ALA A 93 -3.02 -1.53 -15.12
N HIS A 94 -1.81 -1.23 -15.59
CA HIS A 94 -1.55 -0.86 -16.98
C HIS A 94 -0.18 -1.34 -17.45
N GLY A 95 -0.09 -1.67 -18.75
CA GLY A 95 1.15 -2.10 -19.38
C GLY A 95 1.60 -3.52 -19.00
N GLU A 96 2.63 -3.99 -19.70
CA GLU A 96 3.14 -5.36 -19.58
C GLU A 96 3.96 -5.61 -18.30
N LYS A 97 4.49 -4.53 -17.69
CA LYS A 97 5.30 -4.58 -16.47
C LYS A 97 4.54 -4.13 -15.21
N SER A 98 3.20 -4.13 -15.27
CA SER A 98 2.36 -3.79 -14.13
C SER A 98 2.53 -4.80 -13.00
N LEU A 99 2.40 -4.39 -11.73
CA LEU A 99 2.56 -5.30 -10.59
C LEU A 99 1.72 -6.60 -10.66
N PRO A 100 0.48 -6.59 -11.19
CA PRO A 100 -0.29 -7.82 -11.35
C PRO A 100 0.32 -8.83 -12.33
N THR A 101 1.23 -8.43 -13.24
CA THR A 101 1.82 -9.34 -14.23
C THR A 101 2.87 -10.27 -13.64
N PHE A 102 3.40 -9.95 -12.45
CA PHE A 102 4.20 -10.88 -11.64
C PHE A 102 3.37 -12.01 -11.03
N MET A 103 2.04 -11.84 -10.98
CA MET A 103 1.12 -12.89 -10.60
C MET A 103 0.56 -13.52 -11.88
N HIS A 104 0.44 -14.85 -11.93
CA HIS A 104 -0.13 -15.57 -13.08
C HIS A 104 -1.66 -15.41 -13.20
N LEU A 105 -2.15 -14.17 -13.19
CA LEU A 105 -3.56 -13.81 -13.34
C LEU A 105 -4.02 -13.88 -14.79
N SER A 106 -5.32 -14.10 -14.97
CA SER A 106 -5.94 -13.96 -16.29
C SER A 106 -5.91 -12.49 -16.73
N PRO A 107 -5.89 -12.19 -18.05
CA PRO A 107 -5.98 -10.82 -18.55
C PRO A 107 -7.20 -10.05 -17.99
N THR A 108 -8.33 -10.75 -17.80
CA THR A 108 -9.54 -10.17 -17.21
C THR A 108 -9.36 -9.79 -15.73
N ASP A 109 -8.60 -10.57 -14.97
CA ASP A 109 -8.31 -10.26 -13.57
C ASP A 109 -7.26 -9.16 -13.41
N ILE A 110 -6.30 -9.06 -14.35
CA ILE A 110 -5.39 -7.91 -14.43
C ILE A 110 -6.19 -6.61 -14.63
N LEU A 111 -7.17 -6.58 -15.54
CA LEU A 111 -8.06 -5.42 -15.73
C LEU A 111 -8.92 -5.09 -14.50
N LYS A 112 -9.11 -6.05 -13.58
CA LYS A 112 -9.81 -5.85 -12.30
C LYS A 112 -8.84 -5.58 -11.15
N SER A 113 -7.57 -5.33 -11.44
CA SER A 113 -6.54 -5.03 -10.46
C SER A 113 -6.26 -3.54 -10.38
N VAL A 114 -5.97 -3.06 -9.18
CA VAL A 114 -5.50 -1.70 -8.92
C VAL A 114 -4.12 -1.72 -8.27
N ILE A 115 -3.40 -0.62 -8.38
CA ILE A 115 -2.10 -0.41 -7.74
C ILE A 115 -2.29 0.64 -6.65
N ILE A 116 -2.03 0.27 -5.40
CA ILE A 116 -1.85 1.24 -4.31
C ILE A 116 -0.43 1.78 -4.45
N ASP A 117 -0.34 2.98 -5.00
CA ASP A 117 0.91 3.50 -5.55
C ASP A 117 1.67 4.33 -4.50
N THR A 118 1.07 5.45 -4.08
CA THR A 118 1.66 6.34 -3.07
C THR A 118 0.82 6.27 -1.80
N VAL A 119 1.46 6.05 -0.66
CA VAL A 119 0.82 6.22 0.66
C VAL A 119 1.76 6.95 1.60
N CYS A 120 1.37 8.13 2.05
CA CYS A 120 2.22 8.92 2.95
C CYS A 120 1.42 9.80 3.91
N THR A 121 2.08 10.19 4.99
CA THR A 121 1.51 10.96 6.09
C THR A 121 2.57 11.94 6.57
N LEU A 122 2.19 13.19 6.83
CA LEU A 122 3.11 14.17 7.38
C LEU A 122 3.65 13.68 8.74
N PRO A 123 4.93 13.94 9.07
CA PRO A 123 5.56 13.43 10.28
C PRO A 123 4.75 13.67 11.56
N LYS A 124 4.18 14.86 11.72
CA LYS A 124 3.40 15.25 12.91
C LYS A 124 2.07 14.50 13.10
N TYR A 125 1.56 13.84 12.06
CA TYR A 125 0.35 13.02 12.13
C TYR A 125 0.63 11.51 12.14
N ARG A 126 1.89 11.09 12.22
CA ARG A 126 2.23 9.67 12.38
C ARG A 126 1.76 9.16 13.75
N GLY A 127 1.45 7.86 13.82
CA GLY A 127 0.89 7.23 15.02
C GLY A 127 -0.63 7.34 15.15
N ASN A 128 -1.33 8.01 14.23
CA ASN A 128 -2.79 8.11 14.17
C ASN A 128 -3.43 7.07 13.21
N SER A 129 -2.68 6.03 12.83
CA SER A 129 -3.09 4.96 11.90
C SER A 129 -3.63 5.46 10.55
N LEU A 130 -3.19 6.63 10.08
CA LEU A 130 -3.73 7.25 8.86
C LEU A 130 -3.50 6.40 7.61
N GLN A 131 -2.33 5.76 7.48
CA GLN A 131 -2.07 4.82 6.38
C GLN A 131 -3.09 3.66 6.37
N GLU A 132 -3.33 3.03 7.52
CA GLU A 132 -4.31 1.93 7.64
C GLU A 132 -5.74 2.42 7.29
N LYS A 133 -6.15 3.58 7.83
CA LYS A 133 -7.46 4.20 7.54
C LYS A 133 -7.62 4.51 6.05
N LEU A 134 -6.61 5.12 5.43
CA LEU A 134 -6.60 5.47 4.01
C LEU A 134 -6.64 4.20 3.12
N MET A 135 -5.88 3.16 3.47
CA MET A 135 -5.92 1.87 2.75
C MET A 135 -7.30 1.22 2.82
N CYS A 136 -7.95 1.17 3.99
CA CYS A 136 -9.32 0.65 4.12
C CYS A 136 -10.35 1.45 3.30
N ILE A 137 -10.25 2.78 3.29
CA ILE A 137 -11.13 3.64 2.49
C ILE A 137 -10.95 3.34 1.00
N CYS A 138 -9.70 3.22 0.53
CA CYS A 138 -9.41 2.86 -0.85
C CYS A 138 -9.91 1.46 -1.21
N GLU A 139 -9.72 0.47 -0.34
CA GLU A 139 -10.23 -0.89 -0.54
C GLU A 139 -11.77 -0.88 -0.70
N TYR A 140 -12.48 -0.16 0.18
CA TYR A 140 -13.94 -0.01 0.05
C TYR A 140 -14.34 0.62 -1.28
N ILE A 141 -13.71 1.73 -1.68
CA ILE A 141 -14.00 2.41 -2.95
C ILE A 141 -13.71 1.48 -4.14
N CYS A 142 -12.62 0.71 -4.09
CA CYS A 142 -12.25 -0.21 -5.17
C CYS A 142 -13.26 -1.35 -5.30
N LEU A 143 -13.76 -1.89 -4.19
CA LEU A 143 -14.83 -2.89 -4.18
C LEU A 143 -16.11 -2.35 -4.82
N GLN A 144 -16.51 -1.12 -4.48
CA GLN A 144 -17.70 -0.47 -5.09
C GLN A 144 -17.53 -0.26 -6.60
N LYS A 145 -16.29 -0.07 -7.07
CA LYS A 145 -15.95 0.04 -8.50
C LYS A 145 -15.80 -1.33 -9.21
N GLY A 146 -15.95 -2.45 -8.49
CA GLY A 146 -15.88 -3.79 -9.07
C GLY A 146 -14.46 -4.34 -9.27
N HIS A 147 -13.45 -3.74 -8.65
CA HIS A 147 -12.09 -4.29 -8.62
C HIS A 147 -12.01 -5.50 -7.70
N LYS A 148 -11.09 -6.41 -8.00
CA LYS A 148 -10.90 -7.67 -7.28
C LYS A 148 -9.59 -7.76 -6.52
N TYR A 149 -8.56 -7.08 -6.99
CA TYR A 149 -7.21 -7.21 -6.43
C TYR A 149 -6.59 -5.83 -6.27
N ALA A 150 -5.86 -5.63 -5.18
CA ALA A 150 -4.94 -4.52 -5.03
C ALA A 150 -3.51 -5.04 -4.95
N PHE A 151 -2.60 -4.30 -5.57
CA PHE A 151 -1.18 -4.58 -5.57
C PHE A 151 -0.40 -3.37 -5.05
N MET A 152 0.76 -3.61 -4.46
CA MET A 152 1.68 -2.55 -4.09
C MET A 152 3.11 -3.06 -4.07
N SER A 153 4.06 -2.13 -4.21
CA SER A 153 5.48 -2.40 -4.06
C SER A 153 6.04 -1.68 -2.84
N ILE A 154 6.73 -2.39 -1.95
CA ILE A 154 7.31 -1.82 -0.73
C ILE A 154 8.78 -2.21 -0.64
N SER A 155 9.66 -1.30 -0.20
CA SER A 155 11.05 -1.67 0.10
C SER A 155 11.09 -2.68 1.27
N PRO A 156 11.90 -3.75 1.18
CA PRO A 156 12.15 -4.66 2.30
C PRO A 156 12.68 -3.98 3.57
N ASN A 157 13.24 -2.77 3.43
CA ASN A 157 13.77 -1.97 4.54
C ASN A 157 12.73 -0.97 5.10
N ASN A 158 11.50 -0.95 4.58
CA ASN A 158 10.43 -0.07 5.05
C ASN A 158 9.50 -0.81 6.02
N TYR A 159 10.01 -1.15 7.22
CA TYR A 159 9.25 -1.92 8.22
C TYR A 159 7.84 -1.35 8.46
N TYR A 160 7.69 -0.03 8.58
CA TYR A 160 6.39 0.57 8.86
C TYR A 160 5.37 0.30 7.75
N SER A 161 5.78 0.44 6.48
CA SER A 161 4.87 0.17 5.35
C SER A 161 4.60 -1.32 5.20
N VAL A 162 5.62 -2.17 5.38
CA VAL A 162 5.47 -3.64 5.36
C VAL A 162 4.49 -4.09 6.46
N ASN A 163 4.67 -3.61 7.68
CA ASN A 163 3.81 -3.95 8.81
C ASN A 163 2.38 -3.42 8.62
N ASN A 164 2.21 -2.22 8.09
CA ASN A 164 0.89 -1.68 7.76
C ASN A 164 0.21 -2.52 6.68
N ALA A 165 0.93 -2.93 5.63
CA ALA A 165 0.38 -3.81 4.59
C ALA A 165 -0.06 -5.16 5.16
N PHE A 166 0.75 -5.78 6.03
CA PHE A 166 0.39 -7.03 6.72
C PHE A 166 -0.85 -6.89 7.62
N LYS A 167 -0.99 -5.78 8.36
CA LYS A 167 -2.23 -5.51 9.13
C LYS A 167 -3.46 -5.40 8.24
N GLN A 168 -3.29 -4.95 6.99
CA GLN A 168 -4.35 -4.89 5.98
C GLN A 168 -4.49 -6.19 5.17
N GLU A 169 -3.79 -7.25 5.60
CA GLU A 169 -3.85 -8.60 5.05
C GLU A 169 -3.27 -8.74 3.64
N TYR A 170 -2.40 -7.81 3.23
CA TYR A 170 -1.58 -7.99 2.04
C TYR A 170 -0.57 -9.12 2.27
N THR A 171 -0.24 -9.84 1.20
CA THR A 171 0.77 -10.89 1.23
C THR A 171 1.86 -10.63 0.21
N ILE A 172 3.13 -10.86 0.60
CA ILE A 172 4.28 -10.80 -0.30
C ILE A 172 4.29 -12.08 -1.12
N PHE A 173 4.20 -11.94 -2.44
CA PHE A 173 4.19 -13.07 -3.38
C PHE A 173 5.34 -13.05 -4.37
N ALA A 174 6.09 -11.95 -4.45
CA ALA A 174 7.29 -11.83 -5.28
C ALA A 174 8.24 -10.77 -4.70
N ILE A 175 9.51 -10.83 -5.13
CA ILE A 175 10.53 -9.82 -4.82
C ILE A 175 11.24 -9.45 -6.11
N GLU A 176 11.13 -8.19 -6.52
CA GLU A 176 11.57 -7.72 -7.83
C GLU A 176 12.40 -6.44 -7.74
N GLU A 177 13.20 -6.19 -8.76
CA GLU A 177 13.94 -4.93 -8.94
C GLU A 177 13.08 -3.96 -9.75
N LEU A 178 12.64 -2.86 -9.13
CA LEU A 178 11.80 -1.84 -9.77
C LEU A 178 12.53 -0.49 -9.86
N TYR A 179 12.00 0.41 -10.72
CA TYR A 179 12.46 1.80 -10.89
C TYR A 179 13.90 1.99 -11.42
N GLY A 180 14.56 0.90 -11.83
CA GLY A 180 15.84 0.96 -12.52
C GLY A 180 15.68 1.34 -13.99
N ASP A 181 16.71 1.92 -14.57
CA ASP A 181 16.83 2.21 -16.00
C ASP A 181 18.26 1.90 -16.48
N ASN A 182 18.59 2.28 -17.72
CA ASN A 182 19.92 2.03 -18.27
C ASN A 182 21.07 2.75 -17.50
N GLN A 183 20.75 3.66 -16.60
CA GLN A 183 21.70 4.49 -15.83
C GLN A 183 21.62 4.27 -14.32
N LYS A 184 20.53 3.68 -13.81
CA LYS A 184 20.29 3.47 -12.39
C LYS A 184 19.95 2.01 -12.11
N ALA A 185 20.61 1.45 -11.10
CA ALA A 185 20.25 0.15 -10.56
C ALA A 185 18.78 0.16 -10.10
N GLY A 186 18.13 -0.98 -10.27
CA GLY A 186 16.82 -1.21 -9.67
C GLY A 186 16.88 -1.14 -8.15
N LEU A 187 15.72 -0.92 -7.56
CA LEU A 187 15.51 -0.99 -6.13
C LEU A 187 14.73 -2.26 -5.81
N THR A 188 15.25 -3.07 -4.90
CA THR A 188 14.56 -4.27 -4.44
C THR A 188 13.24 -3.90 -3.78
N ARG A 189 12.15 -4.51 -4.25
CA ARG A 189 10.78 -4.34 -3.73
C ARG A 189 10.15 -5.68 -3.45
N TYR A 190 9.51 -5.77 -2.29
CA TYR A 190 8.43 -6.72 -2.11
C TYR A 190 7.26 -6.32 -2.99
N ILE A 191 6.73 -7.29 -3.73
CA ILE A 191 5.47 -7.14 -4.47
C ILE A 191 4.39 -7.83 -3.65
N LEU A 192 3.41 -7.05 -3.24
CA LEU A 192 2.33 -7.51 -2.38
C LEU A 192 1.00 -7.50 -3.14
N SER A 193 0.13 -8.42 -2.77
CA SER A 193 -1.24 -8.49 -3.27
C SER A 193 -2.24 -8.61 -2.14
N LEU A 194 -3.45 -8.14 -2.42
CA LEU A 194 -4.63 -8.32 -1.59
C LEU A 194 -5.82 -8.64 -2.50
N PRO A 195 -6.43 -9.82 -2.38
CA PRO A 195 -7.79 -10.05 -2.83
C PRO A 195 -8.75 -9.14 -2.03
N LEU A 196 -9.33 -8.15 -2.71
CA LEU A 196 -10.12 -7.11 -2.07
C LEU A 196 -11.36 -7.70 -1.38
N GLY A 197 -11.66 -7.20 -0.17
CA GLY A 197 -12.82 -7.62 0.61
C GLY A 197 -12.70 -9.01 1.25
N LYS A 198 -11.56 -9.68 1.08
CA LYS A 198 -11.29 -10.99 1.65
C LYS A 198 -10.54 -10.90 2.98
N ARG A 199 -10.66 -11.97 3.76
CA ARG A 199 -9.95 -12.15 5.03
C ARG A 199 -8.87 -13.21 4.89
N LEU A 200 -7.70 -12.93 5.46
CA LEU A 200 -6.60 -13.87 5.40
C LEU A 200 -6.73 -14.89 6.54
N ALA A 201 -6.75 -16.17 6.18
CA ALA A 201 -6.88 -17.25 7.14
C ALA A 201 -5.72 -17.23 8.16
N LYS A 202 -6.05 -17.48 9.43
CA LYS A 202 -5.05 -17.61 10.49
C LYS A 202 -4.35 -18.96 10.37
N VAL A 203 -3.21 -18.96 9.69
CA VAL A 203 -2.34 -20.12 9.53
C VAL A 203 -1.14 -20.07 10.49
N LYS A 204 -0.59 -21.25 10.81
CA LYS A 204 0.65 -21.34 11.58
C LYS A 204 1.83 -20.98 10.69
N GLU A 205 2.77 -20.24 11.26
CA GLU A 205 4.07 -19.96 10.63
C GLU A 205 4.79 -21.25 10.24
N GLN A 206 5.40 -21.22 9.05
CA GLN A 206 6.16 -22.35 8.51
C GLN A 206 7.62 -21.99 8.26
N TYR A 207 7.88 -20.75 7.82
CA TYR A 207 9.24 -20.20 7.69
C TYR A 207 9.29 -18.80 8.27
N SER A 208 10.49 -18.43 8.72
CA SER A 208 10.82 -17.08 9.16
C SER A 208 12.16 -16.70 8.61
N VAL A 209 12.18 -15.64 7.80
CA VAL A 209 13.40 -15.18 7.12
C VAL A 209 13.63 -13.72 7.45
N ILE A 210 14.86 -13.36 7.81
CA ILE A 210 15.25 -11.97 8.06
C ILE A 210 15.02 -11.12 6.81
N ASN A 211 14.46 -9.92 6.96
CA ASN A 211 14.07 -9.03 5.86
C ASN A 211 15.22 -8.72 4.87
N SER A 212 16.46 -8.72 5.36
CA SER A 212 17.66 -8.46 4.56
C SER A 212 18.18 -9.68 3.77
N ASN A 213 17.75 -10.90 4.09
CA ASN A 213 18.14 -12.09 3.33
C ASN A 213 17.17 -12.28 2.16
N ILE A 214 17.39 -11.54 1.07
CA ILE A 214 16.51 -11.52 -0.10
C ILE A 214 16.50 -12.88 -0.81
N ASP A 215 17.66 -13.54 -0.95
CA ASP A 215 17.76 -14.81 -1.66
C ASP A 215 16.93 -15.91 -0.98
N MET A 216 17.07 -16.07 0.34
CA MET A 216 16.26 -17.04 1.09
C MET A 216 14.76 -16.71 1.05
N GLN A 217 14.39 -15.43 1.02
CA GLN A 217 12.98 -15.05 0.87
C GLN A 217 12.43 -15.43 -0.51
N LYS A 218 13.21 -15.23 -1.57
CA LYS A 218 12.86 -15.69 -2.93
C LYS A 218 12.72 -17.21 -2.97
N GLU A 219 13.65 -17.96 -2.39
CA GLU A 219 13.57 -19.43 -2.32
C GLU A 219 12.28 -19.90 -1.63
N VAL A 220 11.91 -19.28 -0.51
CA VAL A 220 10.66 -19.62 0.21
C VAL A 220 9.42 -19.26 -0.62
N ILE A 221 9.46 -18.16 -1.37
CA ILE A 221 8.38 -17.77 -2.29
C ILE A 221 8.26 -18.76 -3.46
N ASP A 222 9.37 -19.23 -4.02
CA ASP A 222 9.40 -20.21 -5.12
C ASP A 222 8.83 -21.58 -4.70
N LEU A 223 8.96 -21.94 -3.41
CA LEU A 223 8.27 -23.09 -2.81
C LEU A 223 6.75 -22.85 -2.63
N GLY A 224 6.25 -21.68 -3.02
CA GLY A 224 4.87 -21.24 -3.02
C GLY A 224 4.38 -20.75 -1.66
N PHE A 225 5.25 -20.29 -0.77
CA PHE A 225 4.85 -19.67 0.49
C PHE A 225 4.76 -18.15 0.32
N LEU A 226 3.85 -17.53 1.04
CA LEU A 226 3.61 -16.08 0.96
C LEU A 226 4.03 -15.42 2.26
N GLY A 227 4.63 -14.24 2.17
CA GLY A 227 5.00 -13.45 3.35
C GLY A 227 3.76 -12.78 3.93
N MET A 228 3.45 -12.99 5.21
CA MET A 228 2.16 -12.61 5.80
C MET A 228 2.27 -11.69 7.01
N LYS A 229 3.41 -11.69 7.70
CA LYS A 229 3.61 -10.94 8.96
C LYS A 229 5.07 -10.53 9.12
N ALA A 230 5.29 -9.39 9.75
CA ALA A 230 6.57 -9.04 10.33
C ALA A 230 6.59 -9.51 11.79
N ILE A 231 7.64 -10.22 12.18
CA ILE A 231 7.81 -10.79 13.51
C ILE A 231 9.23 -10.51 14.03
N ASN A 232 9.46 -10.79 15.32
CA ASN A 232 10.76 -10.65 15.96
C ASN A 232 11.42 -9.30 15.65
N PHE A 233 10.62 -8.24 15.74
CA PHE A 233 11.05 -6.87 15.47
C PHE A 233 12.11 -6.46 16.49
N THR A 234 13.32 -6.19 16.01
CA THR A 234 14.43 -5.70 16.84
C THR A 234 14.73 -4.24 16.55
N SER A 235 14.61 -3.82 15.28
CA SER A 235 14.70 -2.44 14.83
C SER A 235 13.97 -2.28 13.49
N VAL A 236 13.81 -1.05 13.02
CA VAL A 236 13.19 -0.74 11.72
C VAL A 236 13.91 -1.39 10.53
N ASP A 237 15.20 -1.69 10.68
CA ASP A 237 16.03 -2.31 9.64
C ASP A 237 16.14 -3.83 9.80
N LYS A 238 15.70 -4.38 10.95
CA LYS A 238 15.90 -5.78 11.31
C LYS A 238 14.66 -6.40 11.94
N PHE A 239 13.94 -7.12 11.10
CA PHE A 239 12.77 -7.94 11.45
C PHE A 239 12.75 -9.20 10.60
N PHE A 240 11.93 -10.18 11.00
CA PHE A 240 11.70 -11.38 10.21
C PHE A 240 10.37 -11.27 9.49
N VAL A 241 10.31 -11.75 8.26
CA VAL A 241 9.07 -12.01 7.55
C VAL A 241 8.68 -13.47 7.77
N SER A 242 7.47 -13.66 8.28
CA SER A 242 6.83 -14.96 8.46
C SER A 242 6.17 -15.39 7.16
N TYR A 243 6.45 -16.60 6.69
CA TYR A 243 5.90 -17.17 5.47
C TYR A 243 5.05 -18.41 5.74
N SER A 244 3.92 -18.52 5.04
CA SER A 244 3.02 -19.69 5.11
C SER A 244 2.20 -19.83 3.82
N LYS A 245 1.52 -20.96 3.63
CA LYS A 245 0.50 -21.09 2.57
C LYS A 245 -0.69 -20.19 2.91
N ALA A 246 -0.97 -19.18 2.08
CA ALA A 246 -2.07 -18.26 2.32
C ALA A 246 -3.38 -18.82 1.76
N PHE A 247 -4.46 -18.58 2.51
CA PHE A 247 -5.83 -18.85 2.08
C PHE A 247 -6.64 -17.60 2.40
N TYR A 248 -7.47 -17.17 1.46
CA TYR A 248 -8.34 -16.01 1.62
C TYR A 248 -9.80 -16.46 1.57
N ASP A 249 -10.59 -16.08 2.58
CA ASP A 249 -12.02 -16.37 2.71
C ASP A 249 -12.87 -15.17 2.28
#